data_AF-A0A857JAD0-F1
#
_entry.id   AF-A0A857JAD0-F1
#
_cell.length_a   1.000
_cell.length_b   1.000
_cell.length_c   1.000
_cell.angle_alpha   90.00
_cell.angle_beta   90.00
_cell.angle_gamma   90.00
#
_symmetry.space_group_name_H-M   'P 1'
#
loop_
_entity.id
_entity.type
_entity.pdbx_description
1 polymer ?
#
loop_
_entity_poly.entity_id
_entity_poly.type
_entity_poly.pdbx_seq_one_letter_code
_entity_poly.pdbx_strand_id
1 'polypeptide(L)'
;MDQIHAHGNSSPAPAPWPAAQQPAPGGQEAAQEPDGLLPWPLPFELMQLPVLTQHACVLPSWPVVPACGFLHLLECRYLQGQEPNAGIIERFNRGKVDAEQVLKVTSACIRQYGADTDKAIACLEGLARCRRFDTLAGRWHSVSPDAICYYLAMASCDRARKPWKLLALFDHLQTCGAFFPTPVFPNTQHYNTALSACERSGRPAEALILFDRLLQHGPLLPEPALPDIGTYSTVFSALDRLERQERYPELLRQGIEAGVFRPSLGLDSERGQLDLHRHALLVDAGVDGQRAVHPAIARGLFLALASDTDALGARRIGEHTEFLLSELGTGAVKLAIVQCMQERGWHPVYRRNPPGHEGKGYLGIGSVARSELNPLAQAWEQPAPRDA
;
A
#
# COMPACT_ATOMS: atom_id res chain seq x y z
N MET A 1 23.18 83.27 9.84
CA MET A 1 23.23 83.14 8.38
C MET A 1 24.22 82.06 8.07
N ASP A 2 23.93 80.91 7.50
CA ASP A 2 22.73 80.20 7.09
C ASP A 2 23.26 78.77 6.80
N GLN A 3 22.56 77.71 7.22
CA GLN A 3 21.92 76.70 6.34
C GLN A 3 22.79 76.25 5.13
N ILE A 4 22.96 74.98 4.77
CA ILE A 4 22.20 73.75 5.00
C ILE A 4 22.97 72.55 4.36
N HIS A 5 22.76 71.35 4.92
CA HIS A 5 22.86 69.96 4.41
C HIS A 5 24.01 69.47 3.50
N ALA A 6 24.72 68.45 4.00
CA ALA A 6 25.22 67.33 3.20
C ALA A 6 24.79 66.00 3.84
N HIS A 7 24.08 65.17 3.08
CA HIS A 7 23.64 63.83 3.46
C HIS A 7 24.82 62.85 3.48
N GLY A 8 25.06 62.21 4.63
CA GLY A 8 25.94 61.06 4.78
C GLY A 8 25.13 59.88 5.32
N ASN A 9 24.99 58.86 4.48
CA ASN A 9 24.19 57.66 4.67
C ASN A 9 25.03 56.60 5.43
N SER A 10 24.64 56.20 6.64
CA SER A 10 25.23 55.06 7.34
C SER A 10 24.18 54.33 8.19
N SER A 11 23.61 53.27 7.61
CA SER A 11 22.76 52.30 8.30
C SER A 11 23.57 51.46 9.31
N PRO A 12 23.01 51.12 10.49
CA PRO A 12 23.66 50.27 11.48
C PRO A 12 23.60 48.78 11.12
N ALA A 13 24.64 48.03 11.47
CA ALA A 13 24.77 46.59 11.25
C ALA A 13 23.73 45.77 12.06
N PRO A 14 23.21 44.64 11.53
CA PRO A 14 22.27 43.80 12.26
C PRO A 14 22.97 42.92 13.32
N ALA A 15 22.27 42.72 14.44
CA ALA A 15 22.72 41.95 15.61
C ALA A 15 22.89 40.43 15.31
N PRO A 16 23.78 39.73 16.04
CA PRO A 16 24.03 38.30 15.82
C PRO A 16 22.87 37.42 16.30
N TRP A 17 22.59 36.35 15.56
CA TRP A 17 21.56 35.34 15.84
C TRP A 17 21.83 34.56 17.15
N PRO A 18 20.78 34.11 17.86
CA PRO A 18 20.97 33.30 19.07
C PRO A 18 21.48 31.89 18.71
N ALA A 19 22.39 31.38 19.53
CA ALA A 19 23.01 30.08 19.39
C ALA A 19 21.97 28.95 19.43
N ALA A 20 22.06 28.01 18.48
CA ALA A 20 21.24 26.81 18.42
C ALA A 20 21.49 25.93 19.66
N GLN A 21 20.45 25.66 20.43
CA GLN A 21 20.45 24.63 21.47
C GLN A 21 20.42 23.24 20.80
N GLN A 22 21.32 22.35 21.22
CA GLN A 22 21.35 20.96 20.75
C GLN A 22 20.11 20.19 21.29
N PRO A 23 19.44 19.36 20.48
CA PRO A 23 18.35 18.53 20.97
C PRO A 23 18.88 17.30 21.73
N ALA A 24 18.16 16.92 22.79
CA ALA A 24 18.43 15.75 23.61
C ALA A 24 18.16 14.43 22.85
N PRO A 25 18.82 13.31 23.19
CA PRO A 25 18.68 12.05 22.46
C PRO A 25 17.46 11.29 22.97
N GLY A 26 16.47 11.06 22.10
CA GLY A 26 15.33 10.18 22.42
C GLY A 26 14.00 10.66 21.81
N GLY A 27 13.85 10.50 20.49
CA GLY A 27 12.58 10.70 19.80
C GLY A 27 12.70 10.18 18.38
N GLN A 28 11.81 9.27 17.98
CA GLN A 28 11.68 8.85 16.59
C GLN A 28 11.38 10.09 15.74
N GLU A 29 12.28 10.45 14.83
CA GLU A 29 12.06 11.52 13.85
C GLU A 29 10.87 11.14 12.96
N ALA A 30 9.70 11.70 13.25
CA ALA A 30 8.64 11.84 12.26
C ALA A 30 9.19 12.77 11.17
N ALA A 31 9.46 12.23 9.99
CA ALA A 31 9.86 13.03 8.84
C ALA A 31 8.83 14.12 8.59
N GLN A 32 9.19 15.39 8.83
CA GLN A 32 8.34 16.54 8.58
C GLN A 32 8.05 16.63 7.07
N GLU A 33 6.76 16.63 6.71
CA GLU A 33 6.30 16.92 5.35
C GLU A 33 6.66 18.37 4.98
N PRO A 34 6.94 18.67 3.70
CA PRO A 34 7.11 20.06 3.27
C PRO A 34 5.78 20.82 3.43
N ASP A 35 5.79 21.91 4.17
CA ASP A 35 4.64 22.79 4.40
C ASP A 35 4.01 23.23 3.06
N GLY A 36 2.72 22.91 2.84
CA GLY A 36 1.93 23.40 1.71
C GLY A 36 1.39 22.37 0.71
N LEU A 37 1.50 21.07 1.00
CA LEU A 37 0.86 20.03 0.18
C LEU A 37 -0.67 19.97 0.42
N LEU A 38 -1.45 19.79 -0.65
CA LEU A 38 -2.89 19.53 -0.58
C LEU A 38 -3.17 18.33 0.34
N PRO A 39 -4.33 18.27 1.03
CA PRO A 39 -4.66 17.15 1.88
C PRO A 39 -4.66 15.85 1.07
N TRP A 40 -3.79 14.92 1.45
CA TRP A 40 -3.71 13.57 0.86
C TRP A 40 -4.77 12.67 1.50
N PRO A 41 -5.57 11.89 0.73
CA PRO A 41 -5.49 11.70 -0.72
C PRO A 41 -6.11 12.83 -1.55
N LEU A 42 -5.47 13.21 -2.67
CA LEU A 42 -5.90 14.33 -3.54
C LEU A 42 -7.40 14.22 -3.92
N PRO A 43 -8.19 15.31 -3.86
CA PRO A 43 -9.60 15.29 -4.24
C PRO A 43 -9.86 14.73 -5.65
N PHE A 44 -10.91 13.92 -5.79
CA PHE A 44 -11.25 13.27 -7.07
C PHE A 44 -11.61 14.27 -8.19
N GLU A 45 -12.15 15.42 -7.83
CA GLU A 45 -12.48 16.50 -8.77
C GLU A 45 -11.24 17.05 -9.50
N LEU A 46 -10.07 17.02 -8.87
CA LEU A 46 -8.79 17.39 -9.49
C LEU A 46 -8.25 16.29 -10.42
N MET A 47 -8.79 15.08 -10.34
CA MET A 47 -8.44 13.94 -11.19
C MET A 47 -9.38 13.79 -12.41
N GLN A 48 -10.53 14.48 -12.42
CA GLN A 48 -11.44 14.55 -13.58
C GLN A 48 -11.00 15.62 -14.59
N LEU A 49 -9.95 15.32 -15.36
CA LEU A 49 -9.74 15.94 -16.67
C LEU A 49 -10.16 14.92 -17.74
N PRO A 50 -11.00 15.29 -18.72
CA PRO A 50 -12.08 14.45 -19.20
C PRO A 50 -11.60 13.27 -20.05
N VAL A 51 -12.00 12.06 -19.65
CA VAL A 51 -12.23 10.94 -20.56
C VAL A 51 -13.74 10.80 -20.68
N LEU A 52 -14.24 10.79 -21.92
CA LEU A 52 -15.64 10.67 -22.38
C LEU A 52 -16.34 11.97 -22.79
N THR A 53 -15.98 12.50 -23.97
CA THR A 53 -16.97 12.72 -25.05
C THR A 53 -16.29 12.66 -26.41
N GLN A 54 -16.71 11.70 -27.25
CA GLN A 54 -16.35 11.56 -28.67
C GLN A 54 -16.92 12.67 -29.58
N HIS A 55 -17.40 13.79 -29.04
CA HIS A 55 -17.89 14.91 -29.84
C HIS A 55 -16.89 16.06 -29.79
N ALA A 56 -16.18 16.22 -30.90
CA ALA A 56 -15.55 17.46 -31.39
C ALA A 56 -15.31 18.56 -30.34
N CYS A 57 -14.43 18.30 -29.38
CA CYS A 57 -13.79 19.39 -28.64
C CYS A 57 -12.65 19.89 -29.52
N VAL A 58 -12.84 21.07 -30.12
CA VAL A 58 -11.73 21.91 -30.53
C VAL A 58 -10.91 22.12 -29.26
N LEU A 59 -9.83 21.35 -29.10
CA LEU A 59 -8.89 21.53 -28.01
C LEU A 59 -8.42 22.98 -28.08
N PRO A 60 -8.55 23.80 -27.02
CA PRO A 60 -7.75 25.01 -26.97
C PRO A 60 -6.30 24.53 -27.08
N SER A 61 -5.53 25.13 -27.98
CA SER A 61 -4.11 24.88 -28.14
C SER A 61 -3.41 25.17 -26.80
N TRP A 62 -3.35 24.17 -25.92
CA TRP A 62 -2.76 24.32 -24.61
C TRP A 62 -1.24 24.32 -24.76
N PRO A 63 -0.52 25.20 -24.05
CA PRO A 63 0.93 25.21 -24.07
C PRO A 63 1.45 23.86 -23.58
N VAL A 64 2.54 23.38 -24.17
CA VAL A 64 3.44 22.35 -23.65
C VAL A 64 3.30 22.22 -22.13
N VAL A 65 2.75 21.08 -21.65
CA VAL A 65 2.53 20.81 -20.22
C VAL A 65 3.81 21.14 -19.44
N PRO A 66 3.83 22.19 -18.60
CA PRO A 66 5.01 22.50 -17.82
C PRO A 66 5.12 21.50 -16.67
N ALA A 67 6.17 20.68 -16.70
CA ALA A 67 6.79 20.04 -15.54
C ALA A 67 5.89 19.20 -14.60
N CYS A 68 5.24 18.15 -15.12
CA CYS A 68 4.88 16.99 -14.29
C CYS A 68 6.07 16.02 -14.19
N GLY A 69 7.22 16.53 -13.77
CA GLY A 69 8.45 15.74 -13.56
C GLY A 69 8.62 15.35 -12.10
N PHE A 70 9.45 14.37 -11.83
CA PHE A 70 9.73 13.90 -10.47
C PHE A 70 10.89 14.62 -9.81
N LEU A 71 11.40 15.69 -10.42
CA LEU A 71 12.56 16.46 -9.93
C LEU A 71 12.41 16.97 -8.50
N HIS A 72 11.19 17.31 -8.08
CA HIS A 72 10.90 17.76 -6.72
C HIS A 72 11.01 16.64 -5.67
N LEU A 73 10.97 15.37 -6.09
CA LEU A 73 11.10 14.21 -5.21
C LEU A 73 12.54 13.71 -5.07
N LEU A 74 13.47 14.23 -5.88
CA LEU A 74 14.88 13.84 -5.86
C LEU A 74 15.64 14.59 -4.75
N GLU A 75 16.32 13.84 -3.87
CA GLU A 75 17.24 14.42 -2.88
C GLU A 75 18.59 14.77 -3.55
N CYS A 76 19.05 13.94 -4.50
CA CYS A 76 20.22 14.20 -5.33
C CYS A 76 19.83 14.71 -6.74
N ARG A 77 20.44 15.81 -7.19
CA ARG A 77 20.27 16.28 -8.59
C ARG A 77 21.10 15.40 -9.54
N TYR A 78 20.42 14.75 -10.47
CA TYR A 78 21.06 14.05 -11.59
C TYR A 78 21.21 14.99 -12.78
N LEU A 79 22.43 15.11 -13.30
CA LEU A 79 22.64 15.75 -14.61
C LEU A 79 22.19 14.80 -15.72
N GLN A 80 21.88 15.37 -16.89
CA GLN A 80 21.48 14.59 -18.06
C GLN A 80 22.54 13.53 -18.39
N GLY A 81 22.13 12.27 -18.49
CA GLY A 81 23.01 11.16 -18.81
C GLY A 81 23.62 10.46 -17.59
N GLN A 82 23.31 10.91 -16.37
CA GLN A 82 23.75 10.28 -15.12
C GLN A 82 22.70 9.34 -14.53
N GLU A 83 21.46 9.38 -15.04
CA GLU A 83 20.42 8.44 -14.63
C GLU A 83 20.80 7.00 -15.01
N PRO A 84 20.39 5.99 -14.22
CA PRO A 84 20.84 4.62 -14.46
C PRO A 84 20.41 4.03 -15.82
N ASN A 85 19.31 4.52 -16.40
CA ASN A 85 18.82 4.13 -17.72
C ASN A 85 19.29 5.07 -18.86
N ALA A 86 20.22 6.00 -18.61
CA ALA A 86 20.67 6.98 -19.60
C ALA A 86 21.14 6.33 -20.91
N GLY A 87 21.90 5.23 -20.81
CA GLY A 87 22.45 4.55 -21.98
C GLY A 87 21.39 3.98 -22.92
N ILE A 88 20.28 3.43 -22.40
CA ILE A 88 19.20 2.92 -23.26
C ILE A 88 18.38 4.06 -23.87
N ILE A 89 18.19 5.15 -23.13
CA ILE A 89 17.53 6.37 -23.61
C ILE A 89 18.32 6.97 -24.78
N GLU A 90 19.64 7.10 -24.66
CA GLU A 90 20.49 7.61 -25.74
C GLU A 90 20.40 6.72 -27.00
N ARG A 91 20.38 5.40 -26.83
CA ARG A 91 20.19 4.45 -27.94
C ARG A 91 18.83 4.63 -28.60
N PHE A 92 17.76 4.85 -27.84
CA PHE A 92 16.42 5.09 -28.38
C PHE A 92 16.38 6.39 -29.18
N ASN A 93 16.92 7.47 -28.61
CA ASN A 93 16.98 8.79 -29.23
C ASN A 93 17.75 8.77 -30.55
N ARG A 94 18.73 7.86 -30.70
CA ARG A 94 19.49 7.60 -31.94
C ARG A 94 18.82 6.62 -32.91
N GLY A 95 17.61 6.14 -32.63
CA GLY A 95 16.90 5.20 -33.48
C GLY A 95 17.39 3.74 -33.40
N LYS A 96 18.25 3.39 -32.42
CA LYS A 96 18.91 2.07 -32.35
C LYS A 96 18.10 0.99 -31.61
N VAL A 97 17.10 1.40 -30.83
CA VAL A 97 16.23 0.50 -30.04
C VAL A 97 14.79 1.02 -30.09
N ASP A 98 13.83 0.17 -29.74
CA ASP A 98 12.42 0.50 -29.62
C ASP A 98 12.03 0.88 -28.17
N ALA A 99 10.76 1.29 -27.99
CA ALA A 99 10.23 1.71 -26.70
C ALA A 99 10.13 0.54 -25.69
N GLU A 100 9.85 -0.66 -26.16
CA GLU A 100 9.71 -1.85 -25.31
C GLU A 100 11.05 -2.21 -24.64
N GLN A 101 12.14 -2.13 -25.39
CA GLN A 101 13.49 -2.34 -24.85
C GLN A 101 13.87 -1.27 -23.82
N VAL A 102 13.48 -0.01 -24.05
CA VAL A 102 13.69 1.08 -23.08
C VAL A 102 12.97 0.78 -21.76
N LEU A 103 11.70 0.39 -21.80
CA LEU A 103 10.90 0.11 -20.60
C LEU A 103 11.40 -1.14 -19.85
N LYS A 104 11.80 -2.19 -20.58
CA LYS A 104 12.42 -3.40 -20.00
C LYS A 104 13.71 -3.09 -19.25
N VAL A 105 14.63 -2.33 -19.88
CA VAL A 105 15.89 -1.94 -19.24
C VAL A 105 15.63 -0.99 -18.08
N THR A 106 14.73 -0.02 -18.24
CA THR A 106 14.37 0.92 -17.16
C THR A 106 13.82 0.20 -15.94
N SER A 107 12.88 -0.73 -16.13
CA SER A 107 12.36 -1.59 -15.06
C SER A 107 13.45 -2.44 -14.40
N ALA A 108 14.38 -2.98 -15.19
CA ALA A 108 15.52 -3.75 -14.66
C ALA A 108 16.46 -2.87 -13.82
N CYS A 109 16.76 -1.64 -14.27
CA CYS A 109 17.53 -0.67 -13.51
C CYS A 109 16.87 -0.37 -12.17
N ILE A 110 15.58 0.00 -12.15
CA ILE A 110 14.85 0.30 -10.90
C ILE A 110 14.88 -0.91 -9.95
N ARG A 111 14.66 -2.12 -10.48
CA ARG A 111 14.69 -3.36 -9.69
C ARG A 111 16.07 -3.61 -9.07
N GLN A 112 17.15 -3.38 -9.82
CA GLN A 112 18.53 -3.62 -9.38
C GLN A 112 18.90 -2.77 -8.16
N TYR A 113 18.46 -1.51 -8.10
CA TYR A 113 18.87 -0.59 -7.04
C TYR A 113 18.03 -0.69 -5.75
N GLY A 114 17.09 -1.62 -5.69
CA GLY A 114 16.47 -1.96 -4.41
C GLY A 114 15.66 -0.80 -3.81
N ALA A 115 16.09 -0.35 -2.62
CA ALA A 115 15.51 0.74 -1.85
C ALA A 115 16.12 2.12 -2.16
N ASP A 116 16.95 2.25 -3.19
CA ASP A 116 17.50 3.54 -3.61
C ASP A 116 16.44 4.35 -4.39
N THR A 117 15.72 5.21 -3.67
CA THR A 117 14.61 5.99 -4.23
C THR A 117 15.06 6.98 -5.28
N ASP A 118 16.24 7.56 -5.10
CA ASP A 118 16.74 8.62 -5.97
C ASP A 118 17.09 8.05 -7.35
N LYS A 119 17.73 6.87 -7.39
CA LYS A 119 17.96 6.15 -8.65
C LYS A 119 16.65 5.70 -9.31
N ALA A 120 15.68 5.24 -8.52
CA ALA A 120 14.38 4.82 -9.05
C ALA A 120 13.63 5.99 -9.70
N ILE A 121 13.58 7.13 -9.02
CA ILE A 121 12.93 8.35 -9.50
C ILE A 121 13.70 8.95 -10.69
N ALA A 122 15.03 8.94 -10.65
CA ALA A 122 15.86 9.41 -11.76
C ALA A 122 15.64 8.60 -13.05
N CYS A 123 15.39 7.28 -12.93
CA CYS A 123 14.99 6.45 -14.07
C CYS A 123 13.67 6.92 -14.70
N LEU A 124 12.67 7.27 -13.88
CA LEU A 124 11.38 7.78 -14.38
C LEU A 124 11.54 9.16 -15.02
N GLU A 125 12.30 10.05 -14.40
CA GLU A 125 12.60 11.38 -14.94
C GLU A 125 13.38 11.28 -16.26
N GLY A 126 14.28 10.30 -16.38
CA GLY A 126 14.99 10.01 -17.62
C GLY A 126 14.05 9.75 -18.80
N LEU A 127 12.93 9.05 -18.55
CA LEU A 127 11.93 8.75 -19.58
C LEU A 127 11.23 9.99 -20.13
N ALA A 128 11.07 11.07 -19.34
CA ALA A 128 10.53 12.34 -19.83
C ALA A 128 11.36 12.94 -20.99
N ARG A 129 12.64 12.52 -21.11
CA ARG A 129 13.57 12.93 -22.17
C ARG A 129 13.77 11.86 -23.26
N CYS A 130 13.10 10.71 -23.14
CA CYS A 130 13.17 9.64 -24.11
C CYS A 130 12.25 9.94 -25.29
N ARG A 131 12.79 10.65 -26.28
CA ARG A 131 12.06 11.06 -27.48
C ARG A 131 12.96 11.13 -28.71
N ARG A 132 12.43 10.72 -29.85
CA ARG A 132 13.08 10.85 -31.17
C ARG A 132 12.11 11.38 -32.19
N PHE A 133 12.61 12.17 -33.14
CA PHE A 133 11.82 12.61 -34.28
C PHE A 133 11.97 11.59 -35.42
N ASP A 134 10.86 11.05 -35.89
CA ASP A 134 10.82 10.19 -37.06
C ASP A 134 10.58 11.04 -38.29
N THR A 135 11.64 11.23 -39.08
CA THR A 135 11.63 12.06 -40.28
C THR A 135 10.74 11.52 -41.38
N LEU A 136 10.52 10.20 -41.43
CA LEU A 136 9.66 9.57 -42.45
C LEU A 136 8.18 9.73 -42.10
N ALA A 137 7.83 9.54 -40.82
CA ALA A 137 6.46 9.70 -40.35
C ALA A 137 6.09 11.14 -39.98
N GLY A 138 7.06 12.07 -39.95
CA GLY A 138 6.84 13.47 -39.59
C GLY A 138 6.34 13.68 -38.16
N ARG A 139 6.64 12.77 -37.23
CA ARG A 139 6.11 12.79 -35.85
C ARG A 139 7.16 12.48 -34.80
N TRP A 140 6.92 12.93 -33.58
CA TRP A 140 7.71 12.54 -32.42
C TRP A 140 7.27 11.17 -31.89
N HIS A 141 8.25 10.33 -31.56
CA HIS A 141 8.05 9.13 -30.76
C HIS A 141 8.66 9.38 -29.40
N SER A 142 7.87 9.21 -28.34
CA SER A 142 8.31 9.36 -26.96
C SER A 142 7.95 8.12 -26.15
N VAL A 143 8.77 7.82 -25.14
CA VAL A 143 8.54 6.70 -24.23
C VAL A 143 8.16 7.24 -22.86
N SER A 144 6.94 6.94 -22.42
CA SER A 144 6.46 7.28 -21.08
C SER A 144 6.59 6.08 -20.14
N PRO A 145 6.73 6.29 -18.82
CA PRO A 145 6.78 5.19 -17.87
C PRO A 145 5.50 4.34 -17.92
N ASP A 146 5.66 3.02 -17.90
CA ASP A 146 4.55 2.07 -17.84
C ASP A 146 4.18 1.70 -16.40
N ALA A 147 3.11 0.91 -16.25
CA ALA A 147 2.64 0.41 -14.96
C ALA A 147 3.73 -0.33 -14.16
N ILE A 148 4.67 -1.00 -14.84
CA ILE A 148 5.76 -1.71 -14.17
C ILE A 148 6.78 -0.72 -13.60
N CYS A 149 7.15 0.32 -14.37
CA CYS A 149 8.05 1.37 -13.92
C CYS A 149 7.52 2.08 -12.68
N TYR A 150 6.23 2.47 -12.68
CA TYR A 150 5.58 3.08 -11.50
C TYR A 150 5.58 2.15 -10.30
N TYR A 151 5.09 0.92 -10.46
CA TYR A 151 5.07 -0.06 -9.37
C TYR A 151 6.45 -0.26 -8.75
N LEU A 152 7.50 -0.43 -9.56
CA LEU A 152 8.86 -0.65 -9.04
C LEU A 152 9.42 0.57 -8.32
N ALA A 153 9.16 1.78 -8.80
CA ALA A 153 9.59 3.01 -8.15
C ALA A 153 8.84 3.25 -6.83
N MET A 154 7.52 3.01 -6.82
CA MET A 154 6.72 3.02 -5.60
C MET A 154 7.21 1.98 -4.59
N ALA A 155 7.45 0.74 -5.02
CA ALA A 155 7.99 -0.32 -4.17
C ALA A 155 9.41 -0.01 -3.66
N SER A 156 10.21 0.75 -4.42
CA SER A 156 11.51 1.25 -3.95
C SER A 156 11.32 2.26 -2.80
N CYS A 157 10.44 3.24 -2.98
CA CYS A 157 10.06 4.20 -1.93
C CYS A 157 9.50 3.51 -0.68
N ASP A 158 8.70 2.46 -0.88
CA ASP A 158 8.12 1.67 0.19
C ASP A 158 9.18 0.98 1.05
N ARG A 159 10.14 0.31 0.40
CA ARG A 159 11.28 -0.34 1.05
C ARG A 159 12.21 0.65 1.75
N ALA A 160 12.35 1.84 1.19
CA ALA A 160 13.12 2.94 1.76
C ALA A 160 12.41 3.68 2.91
N ARG A 161 11.16 3.29 3.25
CA ARG A 161 10.34 3.96 4.26
C ARG A 161 10.12 5.46 3.94
N LYS A 162 9.91 5.78 2.66
CA LYS A 162 9.61 7.14 2.17
C LYS A 162 8.16 7.21 1.65
N PRO A 163 7.15 7.19 2.54
CA PRO A 163 5.74 7.13 2.14
C PRO A 163 5.32 8.34 1.30
N TRP A 164 5.82 9.54 1.61
CA TRP A 164 5.48 10.74 0.85
C TRP A 164 5.93 10.67 -0.63
N LYS A 165 7.14 10.17 -0.92
CA LYS A 165 7.62 9.97 -2.31
C LYS A 165 6.73 8.98 -3.04
N LEU A 166 6.36 7.89 -2.37
CA LEU A 166 5.49 6.86 -2.91
C LEU A 166 4.11 7.41 -3.28
N LEU A 167 3.51 8.17 -2.35
CA LEU A 167 2.18 8.74 -2.55
C LEU A 167 2.21 9.81 -3.65
N ALA A 168 3.28 10.61 -3.75
CA ALA A 168 3.47 11.54 -4.86
C ALA A 168 3.62 10.83 -6.23
N LEU A 169 4.30 9.68 -6.29
CA LEU A 169 4.38 8.86 -7.51
C LEU A 169 3.00 8.29 -7.88
N PHE A 170 2.24 7.83 -6.88
CA PHE A 170 0.88 7.33 -7.09
C PHE A 170 -0.06 8.43 -7.58
N ASP A 171 0.05 9.63 -7.01
CA ASP A 171 -0.67 10.82 -7.45
C ASP A 171 -0.39 11.21 -8.88
N HIS A 172 0.89 11.21 -9.23
CA HIS A 172 1.31 11.50 -10.57
C HIS A 172 0.74 10.48 -11.56
N LEU A 173 0.74 9.18 -11.22
CA LEU A 173 0.09 8.17 -12.03
C LEU A 173 -1.42 8.42 -12.17
N GLN A 174 -2.11 8.81 -11.09
CA GLN A 174 -3.56 9.10 -11.12
C GLN A 174 -3.91 10.33 -11.96
N THR A 175 -3.09 11.38 -11.90
CA THR A 175 -3.38 12.69 -12.52
C THR A 175 -2.79 12.86 -13.91
N CYS A 176 -1.63 12.27 -14.18
CA CYS A 176 -0.87 12.46 -15.41
C CYS A 176 -0.90 11.24 -16.34
N GLY A 177 -1.13 10.04 -15.80
CA GLY A 177 -1.03 8.77 -16.53
C GLY A 177 -1.93 8.68 -17.77
N ALA A 178 -3.13 9.25 -17.69
CA ALA A 178 -4.09 9.29 -18.80
C ALA A 178 -3.63 10.17 -19.98
N PHE A 179 -2.71 11.11 -19.75
CA PHE A 179 -2.23 12.07 -20.75
C PHE A 179 -0.96 11.62 -21.47
N PHE A 180 -0.41 10.45 -21.12
CA PHE A 180 0.73 9.91 -21.83
C PHE A 180 0.37 9.45 -23.25
N PRO A 181 1.33 9.47 -24.20
CA PRO A 181 1.15 8.93 -25.55
C PRO A 181 0.63 7.50 -25.55
N THR A 182 1.09 6.71 -24.58
CA THR A 182 0.50 5.43 -24.19
C THR A 182 -0.09 5.61 -22.79
N PRO A 183 -1.42 5.76 -22.66
CA PRO A 183 -2.06 5.98 -21.37
C PRO A 183 -1.75 4.87 -20.37
N VAL A 184 -1.52 5.24 -19.11
CA VAL A 184 -1.25 4.30 -18.02
C VAL A 184 -2.17 4.64 -16.86
N PHE A 185 -2.80 3.62 -16.28
CA PHE A 185 -3.73 3.76 -15.16
C PHE A 185 -3.23 2.95 -13.96
N PRO A 186 -3.53 3.39 -12.71
CA PRO A 186 -3.22 2.59 -11.53
C PRO A 186 -3.98 1.28 -11.54
N ASN A 187 -3.27 0.17 -11.32
CA ASN A 187 -3.87 -1.16 -11.12
C ASN A 187 -3.91 -1.54 -9.63
N THR A 188 -4.48 -2.71 -9.29
CA THR A 188 -4.57 -3.22 -7.91
C THR A 188 -3.23 -3.20 -7.16
N GLN A 189 -2.10 -3.48 -7.82
CA GLN A 189 -0.79 -3.46 -7.16
C GLN A 189 -0.37 -2.05 -6.74
N HIS A 190 -0.65 -1.03 -7.57
CA HIS A 190 -0.36 0.36 -7.22
C HIS A 190 -1.19 0.79 -6.00
N TYR A 191 -2.49 0.50 -6.02
CA TYR A 191 -3.39 0.77 -4.89
C TYR A 191 -2.93 0.05 -3.62
N ASN A 192 -2.61 -1.24 -3.70
CA ASN A 192 -2.13 -2.01 -2.54
C ASN A 192 -0.85 -1.42 -1.97
N THR A 193 0.09 -1.02 -2.82
CA THR A 193 1.35 -0.43 -2.36
C THR A 193 1.09 0.92 -1.66
N ALA A 194 0.21 1.77 -2.20
CA ALA A 194 -0.17 3.04 -1.58
C ALA A 194 -0.98 2.86 -0.28
N LEU A 195 -1.91 1.90 -0.24
CA LEU A 195 -2.66 1.52 0.97
C LEU A 195 -1.73 1.07 2.08
N SER A 196 -0.82 0.12 1.79
CA SER A 196 0.12 -0.39 2.79
C SER A 196 1.11 0.68 3.23
N ALA A 197 1.48 1.62 2.37
CA ALA A 197 2.30 2.76 2.75
C ALA A 197 1.58 3.71 3.72
N CYS A 198 0.29 3.99 3.49
CA CYS A 198 -0.54 4.77 4.43
C CYS A 198 -0.65 4.06 5.79
N GLU A 199 -0.97 2.77 5.80
CA GLU A 199 -1.08 1.97 7.04
C GLU A 199 0.23 1.96 7.84
N ARG A 200 1.37 1.74 7.19
CA ARG A 200 2.68 1.67 7.84
C ARG A 200 3.26 3.02 8.24
N SER A 201 2.75 4.12 7.68
CA SER A 201 3.16 5.49 8.04
C SER A 201 2.30 6.11 9.13
N GLY A 202 1.41 5.34 9.76
CA GLY A 202 0.53 5.86 10.81
C GLY A 202 -0.63 6.69 10.26
N ARG A 203 -0.99 6.48 8.99
CA ARG A 203 -2.08 7.17 8.27
C ARG A 203 -3.23 6.20 7.91
N PRO A 204 -3.82 5.49 8.89
CA PRO A 204 -4.83 4.49 8.60
C PRO A 204 -6.15 5.09 8.09
N ALA A 205 -6.48 6.34 8.44
CA ALA A 205 -7.67 7.00 7.94
C ALA A 205 -7.59 7.22 6.43
N GLU A 206 -6.43 7.62 5.93
CA GLU A 206 -6.16 7.82 4.51
C GLU A 206 -6.11 6.51 3.74
N ALA A 207 -5.67 5.43 4.39
CA ALA A 207 -5.81 4.08 3.82
C ALA A 207 -7.29 3.72 3.59
N LEU A 208 -8.19 4.06 4.52
CA LEU A 208 -9.64 3.82 4.32
C LEU A 208 -10.21 4.67 3.18
N ILE A 209 -9.83 5.95 3.08
CA ILE A 209 -10.28 6.82 1.98
C ILE A 209 -9.79 6.27 0.62
N LEU A 210 -8.55 5.80 0.56
CA LEU A 210 -8.00 5.20 -0.65
C LEU A 210 -8.67 3.87 -1.00
N PHE A 211 -9.10 3.10 0.00
CA PHE A 211 -9.89 1.89 -0.22
C PHE A 211 -11.27 2.20 -0.78
N ASP A 212 -11.98 3.18 -0.21
CA ASP A 212 -13.29 3.63 -0.73
C ASP A 212 -13.15 4.13 -2.18
N ARG A 213 -12.04 4.83 -2.49
CA ARG A 213 -11.71 5.24 -3.87
C ARG A 213 -11.49 4.05 -4.80
N LEU A 214 -10.77 3.03 -4.35
CA LEU A 214 -10.58 1.80 -5.13
C LEU A 214 -11.92 1.11 -5.43
N LEU A 215 -12.82 1.01 -4.45
CA LEU A 215 -14.15 0.42 -4.64
C LEU A 215 -15.01 1.21 -5.64
N GLN A 216 -14.98 2.54 -5.56
CA GLN A 216 -15.83 3.39 -6.40
C GLN A 216 -15.29 3.57 -7.82
N HIS A 217 -13.98 3.73 -7.97
CA HIS A 217 -13.36 4.13 -9.24
C HIS A 217 -12.50 3.04 -9.88
N GLY A 218 -11.97 2.10 -9.10
CA GLY A 218 -11.18 0.99 -9.62
C GLY A 218 -11.88 0.20 -10.73
N PRO A 219 -13.17 -0.16 -10.58
CA PRO A 219 -13.95 -0.82 -11.63
C PRO A 219 -14.20 0.03 -12.89
N LEU A 220 -14.05 1.36 -12.80
CA LEU A 220 -14.30 2.29 -13.91
C LEU A 220 -13.05 2.55 -14.77
N LEU A 221 -11.88 2.04 -14.37
CA LEU A 221 -10.64 2.18 -15.13
C LEU A 221 -10.67 1.30 -16.39
N PRO A 222 -9.94 1.68 -17.47
CA PRO A 222 -9.88 0.88 -18.70
C PRO A 222 -9.43 -0.56 -18.46
N GLU A 223 -8.46 -0.74 -17.56
CA GLU A 223 -8.10 -2.01 -16.96
C GLU A 223 -8.59 -1.98 -15.51
N PRO A 224 -9.66 -2.73 -15.15
CA PRO A 224 -10.26 -2.65 -13.81
C PRO A 224 -9.26 -2.97 -12.70
N ALA A 225 -9.13 -2.05 -11.74
CA ALA A 225 -8.45 -2.30 -10.48
C ALA A 225 -9.47 -2.78 -9.47
N LEU A 226 -9.38 -4.04 -9.05
CA LEU A 226 -10.29 -4.64 -8.06
C LEU A 226 -9.56 -4.90 -6.75
N PRO A 227 -10.22 -4.75 -5.60
CA PRO A 227 -9.63 -5.11 -4.32
C PRO A 227 -9.32 -6.61 -4.27
N ASP A 228 -8.17 -6.96 -3.72
CA ASP A 228 -7.75 -8.36 -3.51
C ASP A 228 -7.52 -8.64 -2.01
N ILE A 229 -7.04 -9.85 -1.70
CA ILE A 229 -6.74 -10.23 -0.32
C ILE A 229 -5.69 -9.33 0.34
N GLY A 230 -4.75 -8.77 -0.43
CA GLY A 230 -3.76 -7.81 0.08
C GLY A 230 -4.41 -6.47 0.44
N THR A 231 -5.35 -6.01 -0.38
CA THR A 231 -6.19 -4.84 -0.10
C THR A 231 -6.92 -5.03 1.23
N TYR A 232 -7.72 -6.10 1.35
CA TYR A 232 -8.50 -6.35 2.56
C TYR A 232 -7.61 -6.53 3.78
N SER A 233 -6.50 -7.28 3.69
CA SER A 233 -5.54 -7.43 4.80
C SER A 233 -5.06 -6.09 5.34
N THR A 234 -4.76 -5.14 4.45
CA THR A 234 -4.32 -3.79 4.83
C THR A 234 -5.45 -2.99 5.48
N VAL A 235 -6.66 -3.07 4.94
CA VAL A 235 -7.83 -2.34 5.46
C VAL A 235 -8.25 -2.86 6.84
N PHE A 236 -8.22 -4.18 7.06
CA PHE A 236 -8.43 -4.76 8.40
C PHE A 236 -7.41 -4.23 9.41
N SER A 237 -6.12 -4.20 9.06
CA SER A 237 -5.07 -3.63 9.93
C SER A 237 -5.28 -2.13 10.18
N ALA A 238 -5.72 -1.37 9.17
CA ALA A 238 -6.05 0.04 9.34
C ALA A 238 -7.23 0.26 10.29
N LEU A 239 -8.27 -0.58 10.21
CA LEU A 239 -9.39 -0.57 11.15
C LEU A 239 -8.97 -0.95 12.57
N ASP A 240 -8.08 -1.94 12.73
CA ASP A 240 -7.49 -2.30 14.03
C ASP A 240 -6.82 -1.09 14.69
N ARG A 241 -5.99 -0.35 13.92
CA ARG A 241 -5.29 0.86 14.41
C ARG A 241 -6.20 2.04 14.72
N LEU A 242 -7.35 2.11 14.06
CA LEU A 242 -8.36 3.14 14.31
C LEU A 242 -9.36 2.75 15.39
N GLU A 243 -9.23 1.53 15.95
CA GLU A 243 -10.18 0.95 16.91
C GLU A 243 -11.62 0.87 16.37
N ARG A 244 -11.79 0.79 15.05
CA ARG A 244 -13.10 0.79 14.35
C ARG A 244 -13.60 -0.62 14.01
N GLN A 245 -13.73 -1.44 15.03
CA GLN A 245 -14.07 -2.86 14.91
C GLN A 245 -15.51 -3.09 14.43
N GLU A 246 -16.39 -2.13 14.65
CA GLU A 246 -17.79 -2.14 14.19
C GLU A 246 -17.92 -2.24 12.66
N ARG A 247 -16.88 -1.89 11.91
CA ARG A 247 -16.86 -1.93 10.44
C ARG A 247 -16.48 -3.29 9.86
N TYR A 248 -16.02 -4.27 10.64
CA TYR A 248 -15.60 -5.57 10.10
C TYR A 248 -16.71 -6.33 9.35
N PRO A 249 -17.97 -6.39 9.83
CA PRO A 249 -19.02 -7.10 9.11
C PRO A 249 -19.29 -6.50 7.73
N GLU A 250 -19.31 -5.16 7.64
CA GLU A 250 -19.48 -4.46 6.37
C GLU A 250 -18.31 -4.73 5.42
N LEU A 251 -17.08 -4.71 5.93
CA LEU A 251 -15.90 -5.01 5.13
C LEU A 251 -15.89 -6.46 4.61
N LEU A 252 -16.34 -7.43 5.42
CA LEU A 252 -16.50 -8.82 5.00
C LEU A 252 -17.59 -8.97 3.93
N ARG A 253 -18.72 -8.30 4.09
CA ARG A 253 -19.80 -8.27 3.08
C ARG A 253 -19.30 -7.72 1.75
N GLN A 254 -18.58 -6.59 1.78
CA GLN A 254 -17.94 -6.01 0.60
C GLN A 254 -16.96 -6.98 -0.05
N GLY A 255 -16.17 -7.72 0.73
CA GLY A 255 -15.24 -8.71 0.19
C GLY A 255 -15.90 -9.96 -0.38
N ILE A 256 -17.09 -10.34 0.12
CA ILE A 256 -17.92 -11.38 -0.50
C ILE A 256 -18.49 -10.89 -1.84
N GLU A 257 -19.01 -9.67 -1.88
CA GLU A 257 -19.58 -9.05 -3.09
C GLU A 257 -18.51 -8.82 -4.18
N ALA A 258 -17.31 -8.45 -3.77
CA ALA A 258 -16.16 -8.33 -4.66
C ALA A 258 -15.59 -9.70 -5.11
N GLY A 259 -16.12 -10.82 -4.60
CA GLY A 259 -15.65 -12.16 -4.96
C GLY A 259 -14.27 -12.52 -4.39
N VAL A 260 -13.78 -11.80 -3.38
CA VAL A 260 -12.52 -12.11 -2.69
C VAL A 260 -12.74 -13.20 -1.65
N PHE A 261 -13.80 -13.06 -0.85
CA PHE A 261 -14.16 -14.01 0.20
C PHE A 261 -15.30 -14.94 -0.24
N ARG A 262 -15.26 -16.17 0.27
CA ARG A 262 -16.36 -17.11 0.16
C ARG A 262 -17.51 -16.68 1.06
N PRO A 263 -18.78 -16.87 0.67
CA PRO A 263 -19.92 -16.53 1.50
C PRO A 263 -19.93 -17.24 2.86
N SER A 264 -19.39 -18.46 2.94
CA SER A 264 -19.27 -19.19 4.20
C SER A 264 -18.21 -18.63 5.15
N LEU A 265 -17.25 -17.84 4.64
CA LEU A 265 -16.11 -17.31 5.42
C LEU A 265 -15.35 -18.39 6.21
N GLY A 266 -15.30 -19.61 5.67
CA GLY A 266 -14.68 -20.76 6.35
C GLY A 266 -15.52 -21.37 7.47
N LEU A 267 -16.73 -20.88 7.73
CA LEU A 267 -17.63 -21.41 8.74
C LEU A 267 -18.40 -22.63 8.22
N ASP A 268 -18.21 -23.77 8.88
CA ASP A 268 -19.04 -24.96 8.78
C ASP A 268 -20.04 -24.96 9.94
N SER A 269 -21.29 -24.59 9.62
CA SER A 269 -22.37 -24.51 10.60
C SER A 269 -22.80 -25.87 11.12
N GLU A 270 -22.65 -26.95 10.35
CA GLU A 270 -23.09 -28.29 10.76
C GLU A 270 -22.12 -28.89 11.77
N ARG A 271 -20.82 -28.70 11.53
CA ARG A 271 -19.75 -29.19 12.41
C ARG A 271 -19.39 -28.23 13.53
N GLY A 272 -19.86 -26.98 13.45
CA GLY A 272 -19.46 -25.93 14.38
C GLY A 272 -17.97 -25.60 14.25
N GLN A 273 -17.43 -25.60 13.03
CA GLN A 273 -16.01 -25.37 12.77
C GLN A 273 -15.80 -24.05 12.02
N LEU A 274 -14.77 -23.29 12.39
CA LEU A 274 -14.31 -22.13 11.64
C LEU A 274 -12.91 -22.43 11.09
N ASP A 275 -12.84 -22.62 9.78
CA ASP A 275 -11.60 -22.88 9.07
C ASP A 275 -10.93 -21.57 8.64
N LEU A 276 -9.75 -21.28 9.21
CA LEU A 276 -8.99 -20.05 8.97
C LEU A 276 -7.90 -20.18 7.88
N HIS A 277 -7.93 -21.27 7.10
CA HIS A 277 -7.05 -21.43 5.95
C HIS A 277 -7.52 -20.60 4.76
N ARG A 278 -6.57 -20.15 3.93
CA ARG A 278 -6.86 -19.36 2.73
C ARG A 278 -7.84 -20.06 1.78
N HIS A 279 -7.75 -21.38 1.60
CA HIS A 279 -8.68 -22.14 0.74
C HIS A 279 -10.12 -22.22 1.27
N ALA A 280 -10.31 -22.07 2.60
CA ALA A 280 -11.64 -22.06 3.19
C ALA A 280 -12.30 -20.68 3.10
N LEU A 281 -11.48 -19.61 3.20
CA LEU A 281 -11.96 -18.22 3.18
C LEU A 281 -12.00 -17.56 1.80
N LEU A 282 -11.04 -17.85 0.92
CA LEU A 282 -10.85 -17.13 -0.34
C LEU A 282 -11.49 -17.88 -1.51
N VAL A 283 -12.03 -17.14 -2.48
CA VAL A 283 -12.53 -17.73 -3.73
C VAL A 283 -11.35 -18.25 -4.57
N ASP A 284 -10.27 -17.48 -4.66
CA ASP A 284 -8.98 -17.89 -5.23
C ASP A 284 -7.89 -17.86 -4.15
N ALA A 285 -7.47 -19.03 -3.68
CA ALA A 285 -6.49 -19.18 -2.62
C ALA A 285 -5.05 -19.34 -3.14
N GLY A 286 -4.86 -19.47 -4.46
CA GLY A 286 -3.57 -19.75 -5.09
C GLY A 286 -2.92 -21.07 -4.63
N VAL A 287 -1.63 -21.22 -4.97
CA VAL A 287 -0.83 -22.44 -4.70
C VAL A 287 -0.60 -22.66 -3.19
N ASP A 288 -0.64 -21.59 -2.40
CA ASP A 288 -0.42 -21.58 -0.94
C ASP A 288 -1.73 -21.64 -0.13
N GLY A 289 -2.79 -22.27 -0.66
CA GLY A 289 -4.12 -22.30 -0.03
C GLY A 289 -4.16 -22.91 1.38
N GLN A 290 -3.17 -23.72 1.76
CA GLN A 290 -3.02 -24.30 3.11
C GLN A 290 -2.39 -23.35 4.14
N ARG A 291 -1.98 -22.14 3.74
CA ARG A 291 -1.52 -21.12 4.69
C ARG A 291 -2.71 -20.46 5.37
N ALA A 292 -2.48 -19.95 6.58
CA ALA A 292 -3.46 -19.14 7.28
C ALA A 292 -3.64 -17.76 6.60
N VAL A 293 -4.81 -17.15 6.79
CA VAL A 293 -5.08 -15.76 6.39
C VAL A 293 -4.27 -14.76 7.23
N HIS A 294 -4.31 -13.47 6.86
CA HIS A 294 -3.66 -12.42 7.64
C HIS A 294 -4.28 -12.31 9.05
N PRO A 295 -3.49 -12.09 10.14
CA PRO A 295 -4.02 -12.03 11.51
C PRO A 295 -5.14 -11.00 11.71
N ALA A 296 -5.05 -9.84 11.05
CA ALA A 296 -6.09 -8.81 11.11
C ALA A 296 -7.42 -9.29 10.51
N ILE A 297 -7.38 -10.10 9.44
CA ILE A 297 -8.58 -10.71 8.86
C ILE A 297 -9.15 -11.75 9.82
N ALA A 298 -8.31 -12.61 10.40
CA ALA A 298 -8.76 -13.63 11.35
C ALA A 298 -9.41 -13.00 12.60
N ARG A 299 -8.81 -11.93 13.12
CA ARG A 299 -9.38 -11.12 14.22
C ARG A 299 -10.72 -10.50 13.82
N GLY A 300 -10.76 -9.82 12.67
CA GLY A 300 -11.98 -9.17 12.19
C GLY A 300 -13.11 -10.15 11.95
N LEU A 301 -12.80 -11.33 11.41
CA LEU A 301 -13.75 -12.43 11.23
C LEU A 301 -14.29 -12.95 12.56
N PHE A 302 -13.40 -13.21 13.52
CA PHE A 302 -13.81 -13.65 14.85
C PHE A 302 -14.76 -12.64 15.47
N LEU A 303 -14.41 -11.36 15.49
CA LEU A 303 -15.22 -10.32 16.10
C LEU A 303 -16.57 -10.14 15.39
N ALA A 304 -16.58 -10.21 14.05
CA ALA A 304 -17.81 -10.11 13.27
C ALA A 304 -18.75 -11.30 13.53
N LEU A 305 -18.25 -12.55 13.48
CA LEU A 305 -19.06 -13.76 13.67
C LEU A 305 -19.48 -13.99 15.12
N ALA A 306 -18.74 -13.44 16.07
CA ALA A 306 -19.06 -13.53 17.49
C ALA A 306 -19.98 -12.40 17.95
N SER A 307 -20.20 -11.37 17.13
CA SER A 307 -21.07 -10.24 17.47
C SER A 307 -22.54 -10.65 17.63
N ASP A 308 -23.27 -9.92 18.48
CA ASP A 308 -24.69 -10.19 18.73
C ASP A 308 -25.62 -9.69 17.61
N THR A 309 -25.06 -9.02 16.61
CA THR A 309 -25.76 -8.55 15.42
C THR A 309 -25.64 -9.59 14.31
N ASP A 310 -26.76 -9.98 13.69
CA ASP A 310 -26.75 -10.86 12.51
C ASP A 310 -26.36 -10.08 11.24
N ALA A 311 -25.19 -9.46 11.27
CA ALA A 311 -24.72 -8.57 10.22
C ALA A 311 -24.25 -9.31 8.95
N LEU A 312 -23.98 -10.62 9.06
CA LEU A 312 -23.48 -11.46 7.96
C LEU A 312 -24.49 -12.52 7.50
N GLY A 313 -25.65 -12.63 8.14
CA GLY A 313 -26.65 -13.68 7.84
C GLY A 313 -26.12 -15.10 8.07
N ALA A 314 -25.04 -15.24 8.86
CA ALA A 314 -24.31 -16.48 9.09
C ALA A 314 -24.50 -16.96 10.53
N ARG A 315 -24.46 -18.28 10.74
CA ARG A 315 -24.51 -18.85 12.10
C ARG A 315 -23.36 -18.28 12.94
N ARG A 316 -23.65 -17.87 14.16
CA ARG A 316 -22.64 -17.26 15.05
C ARG A 316 -21.62 -18.29 15.52
N ILE A 317 -20.40 -17.82 15.75
CA ILE A 317 -19.45 -18.60 16.54
C ILE A 317 -19.79 -18.47 18.03
N GLY A 318 -19.58 -19.55 18.78
CA GLY A 318 -19.91 -19.62 20.20
C GLY A 318 -18.98 -20.57 20.95
N GLU A 319 -19.32 -20.90 22.19
CA GLU A 319 -18.48 -21.70 23.12
C GLU A 319 -18.15 -23.12 22.64
N HIS A 320 -18.79 -23.59 21.57
CA HIS A 320 -18.56 -24.92 20.99
C HIS A 320 -17.92 -24.85 19.60
N THR A 321 -17.53 -23.66 19.14
CA THR A 321 -16.88 -23.51 17.84
C THR A 321 -15.43 -23.99 17.92
N GLU A 322 -15.06 -24.90 17.01
CA GLU A 322 -13.67 -25.32 16.83
C GLU A 322 -13.02 -24.49 15.71
N PHE A 323 -11.82 -23.98 15.94
CA PHE A 323 -11.06 -23.19 14.98
C PHE A 323 -9.97 -24.05 14.36
N LEU A 324 -9.98 -24.17 13.02
CA LEU A 324 -8.95 -24.88 12.26
C LEU A 324 -7.87 -23.87 11.85
N LEU A 325 -6.66 -24.10 12.35
CA LEU A 325 -5.48 -23.24 12.17
C LEU A 325 -4.38 -24.01 11.42
N SER A 326 -3.63 -23.31 10.56
CA SER A 326 -2.51 -23.93 9.83
C SER A 326 -1.33 -24.24 10.75
N GLU A 327 -0.69 -25.40 10.58
CA GLU A 327 0.62 -25.71 11.19
C GLU A 327 1.78 -25.03 10.44
N LEU A 328 1.59 -24.72 9.15
CA LEU A 328 2.59 -24.10 8.27
C LEU A 328 2.58 -22.57 8.37
N GLY A 329 2.86 -22.04 9.58
CA GLY A 329 2.96 -20.60 9.86
C GLY A 329 1.62 -19.86 9.75
N THR A 330 1.23 -19.01 10.69
CA THR A 330 2.01 -18.13 11.57
C THR A 330 1.36 -18.15 12.94
N GLY A 331 2.15 -18.29 14.02
CA GLY A 331 1.66 -18.17 15.40
C GLY A 331 0.85 -16.89 15.64
N ALA A 332 1.03 -15.87 14.80
CA ALA A 332 0.26 -14.62 14.81
C ALA A 332 -1.25 -14.80 14.65
N VAL A 333 -1.74 -15.68 13.76
CA VAL A 333 -3.20 -15.91 13.61
C VAL A 333 -3.76 -16.59 14.86
N LYS A 334 -3.05 -17.60 15.35
CA LYS A 334 -3.40 -18.29 16.60
C LYS A 334 -3.43 -17.30 17.78
N LEU A 335 -2.42 -16.45 17.91
CA LEU A 335 -2.34 -15.42 18.95
C LEU A 335 -3.49 -14.42 18.82
N ALA A 336 -3.82 -13.96 17.61
CA ALA A 336 -4.93 -13.05 17.38
C ALA A 336 -6.26 -13.66 17.83
N ILE A 337 -6.54 -14.91 17.49
CA ILE A 337 -7.76 -15.62 17.92
C ILE A 337 -7.76 -15.83 19.44
N VAL A 338 -6.65 -16.28 20.02
CA VAL A 338 -6.52 -16.47 21.48
C VAL A 338 -6.76 -15.16 22.23
N GLN A 339 -6.21 -14.04 21.74
CA GLN A 339 -6.44 -12.72 22.32
C GLN A 339 -7.92 -12.35 22.28
N CYS A 340 -8.59 -12.53 21.13
CA CYS A 340 -10.02 -12.24 21.02
C CYS A 340 -10.88 -13.13 21.93
N MET A 341 -10.50 -14.40 22.12
CA MET A 341 -11.15 -15.30 23.07
C MET A 341 -11.01 -14.77 24.50
N GLN A 342 -9.80 -14.40 24.91
CA GLN A 342 -9.52 -13.90 26.25
C GLN A 342 -10.27 -12.60 26.56
N GLU A 343 -10.31 -11.66 25.61
CA GLU A 343 -11.06 -10.39 25.72
C GLU A 343 -12.56 -10.61 25.94
N ARG A 344 -13.10 -11.76 25.49
CA ARG A 344 -14.49 -12.18 25.71
C ARG A 344 -14.69 -13.09 26.92
N GLY A 345 -13.63 -13.44 27.65
CA GLY A 345 -13.69 -14.40 28.76
C GLY A 345 -13.77 -15.86 28.32
N TRP A 346 -13.49 -16.18 27.05
CA TRP A 346 -13.40 -17.55 26.55
C TRP A 346 -12.02 -18.14 26.84
N HIS A 347 -11.98 -19.41 27.25
CA HIS A 347 -10.72 -20.10 27.57
C HIS A 347 -10.30 -21.03 26.42
N PRO A 348 -9.15 -20.79 25.77
CA PRO A 348 -8.67 -21.62 24.67
C PRO A 348 -8.24 -23.02 25.16
N VAL A 349 -8.68 -24.05 24.46
CA VAL A 349 -8.29 -25.46 24.68
C VAL A 349 -7.65 -26.01 23.42
N TYR A 350 -6.44 -26.54 23.55
CA TYR A 350 -5.72 -27.17 22.44
C TYR A 350 -6.11 -28.65 22.33
N ARG A 351 -6.70 -29.05 21.20
CA ARG A 351 -6.97 -30.47 20.92
C ARG A 351 -5.80 -31.05 20.11
N ARG A 352 -5.38 -32.28 20.46
CA ARG A 352 -4.46 -33.06 19.63
C ARG A 352 -5.12 -33.40 18.30
N ASN A 353 -4.33 -33.40 17.22
CA ASN A 353 -4.82 -33.77 15.90
C ASN A 353 -5.35 -35.21 15.92
N PRO A 354 -6.52 -35.48 15.32
CA PRO A 354 -6.94 -36.84 15.07
C PRO A 354 -5.93 -37.53 14.12
N PRO A 355 -5.67 -38.84 14.30
CA PRO A 355 -4.74 -39.57 13.44
C PRO A 355 -5.16 -39.46 11.96
N GLY A 356 -4.20 -39.15 11.08
CA GLY A 356 -4.43 -38.87 9.65
C GLY A 356 -4.63 -37.38 9.27
N HIS A 357 -4.61 -36.47 10.26
CA HIS A 357 -4.62 -35.01 10.05
C HIS A 357 -3.32 -34.36 10.53
N GLU A 358 -2.17 -35.00 10.24
CA GLU A 358 -0.84 -34.44 10.48
C GLU A 358 -0.71 -33.18 9.60
N GLY A 359 -0.67 -31.98 10.20
CA GLY A 359 -0.67 -30.70 9.47
C GLY A 359 -1.76 -29.68 9.84
N LYS A 360 -2.77 -30.04 10.65
CA LYS A 360 -3.88 -29.14 11.03
C LYS A 360 -3.91 -28.88 12.54
N GLY A 361 -3.67 -27.65 12.99
CA GLY A 361 -3.80 -27.27 14.39
C GLY A 361 -5.25 -26.97 14.79
N TYR A 362 -5.71 -27.47 15.94
CA TYR A 362 -7.08 -27.28 16.43
C TYR A 362 -7.09 -26.42 17.71
N LEU A 363 -8.00 -25.43 17.74
CA LEU A 363 -8.27 -24.60 18.92
C LEU A 363 -9.77 -24.66 19.25
N GLY A 364 -10.13 -25.07 20.47
CA GLY A 364 -11.51 -25.06 20.98
C GLY A 364 -11.67 -24.14 22.19
N ILE A 365 -12.87 -24.09 22.76
CA ILE A 365 -13.21 -23.30 23.96
C ILE A 365 -13.59 -24.25 25.10
N GLY A 366 -13.13 -23.97 26.33
CA GLY A 366 -13.40 -24.79 27.52
C GLY A 366 -14.18 -24.03 28.60
N SER A 367 -15.04 -24.74 29.34
CA SER A 367 -15.77 -24.19 30.48
C SER A 367 -14.96 -24.28 31.79
N VAL A 368 -14.71 -23.12 32.41
CA VAL A 368 -14.21 -22.93 33.79
C VAL A 368 -12.72 -23.21 34.05
N ALA A 369 -12.01 -22.14 34.43
CA ALA A 369 -10.87 -22.01 35.35
C ALA A 369 -10.11 -23.28 35.79
N ARG A 370 -9.64 -24.08 34.84
CA ARG A 370 -8.45 -24.91 35.04
C ARG A 370 -7.37 -24.37 34.14
N SER A 371 -6.43 -23.64 34.78
CA SER A 371 -5.09 -23.45 34.25
C SER A 371 -4.40 -24.82 34.15
N GLU A 372 -4.88 -25.70 33.29
CA GLU A 372 -4.06 -26.79 32.80
C GLU A 372 -3.37 -26.24 31.56
N LEU A 373 -2.35 -25.40 31.83
CA LEU A 373 -1.12 -25.44 31.06
C LEU A 373 -0.85 -26.92 30.83
N ASN A 374 -1.18 -27.38 29.62
CA ASN A 374 -1.09 -28.77 29.22
C ASN A 374 0.29 -29.30 29.67
N PRO A 375 0.38 -30.26 30.60
CA PRO A 375 1.65 -30.74 31.12
C PRO A 375 2.49 -31.49 30.06
N LEU A 376 1.96 -31.64 28.85
CA LEU A 376 2.64 -32.13 27.64
C LEU A 376 2.62 -31.14 26.46
N ALA A 377 2.11 -29.91 26.62
CA ALA A 377 2.43 -28.85 25.69
C ALA A 377 3.84 -28.40 26.05
N GLN A 378 4.80 -28.70 25.17
CA GLN A 378 6.07 -27.97 25.25
C GLN A 378 5.74 -26.48 25.30
N ALA A 379 6.16 -25.83 26.38
CA ALA A 379 6.16 -24.39 26.46
C ALA A 379 6.86 -23.89 25.20
N TRP A 380 6.17 -23.13 24.38
CA TRP A 380 6.82 -22.41 23.29
C TRP A 380 7.70 -21.37 23.96
N GLU A 381 9.00 -21.66 24.06
CA GLU A 381 10.00 -20.66 24.33
C GLU A 381 9.82 -19.54 23.29
N GLN A 382 9.67 -18.31 23.78
CA GLN A 382 9.78 -17.15 22.90
C GLN A 382 11.09 -17.29 22.12
N PRO A 383 11.12 -17.08 20.79
CA PRO A 383 12.40 -17.01 20.10
C PRO A 383 13.20 -15.92 20.80
N ALA A 384 14.37 -16.30 21.34
CA ALA A 384 15.27 -15.38 22.02
C ALA A 384 15.45 -14.12 21.15
N PRO A 385 15.51 -12.92 21.75
CA PRO A 385 15.84 -11.72 21.00
C PRO A 385 17.12 -11.99 20.22
N ARG A 386 17.09 -11.76 18.91
CA ARG A 386 18.29 -11.83 18.09
C ARG A 386 19.22 -10.73 18.60
N ASP A 387 20.26 -11.13 19.31
CA ASP A 387 21.34 -10.25 19.71
C ASP A 387 22.01 -9.64 18.46
N ALA A 388 22.18 -8.31 18.52
CA ALA A 388 23.07 -7.41 17.76
C ALA A 388 23.16 -7.52 16.23
#